data_AF-N2JPH4-F1
#
_entry.id   AF-N2JPH4-F1
#
_cell.length_a   1.000
_cell.length_b   1.000
_cell.length_c   1.000
_cell.angle_alpha   90.00
_cell.angle_beta   90.00
_cell.angle_gamma   90.00
#
_symmetry.space_group_name_H-M   'P 1'
#
loop_
_entity.id
_entity.type
_entity.pdbx_description
1 polymer ?
#
loop_
_entity_poly.entity_id
_entity_poly.type
_entity_poly.pdbx_seq_one_letter_code
_entity_poly.pdbx_strand_id
1 'polypeptide(L)'
;MFAGLAHFRQTYLVRFWAPLPTLAALGVLSAYYFTLTHTFWAVTGEFTRWGGHVLSWFGLHPEEWSYFKLIGLQGTPLDRIDGVMIAGMFLGALSMALFAGNVGWRWPTSRRRLLQGLIGGIVAGFGARLAMGCNLAAFFTGIPMFSLHAWAFMLATVAGAWIGVKLSLLPFLRAPLKIGKTRSPMPSPDALARWARTQSRLGIAVLCAAALLAAWRFEASFVLGIACVFGLLFGTLIERAQICFTSAARDIWTTGRTRAAQGILLGMAVASIGTFGAIQLGVAPKIFWMGPNAIIGGLLFGIGIVLAGGCRPAGCIAPWKDRCTSG
;
A
#
# COMPACT_ATOMS: atom_id res chain seq x y z
N MET A 1 16.39 17.41 -27.20
CA MET A 1 15.06 17.03 -26.65
C MET A 1 14.99 15.57 -26.20
N PHE A 2 15.41 14.58 -27.03
CA PHE A 2 15.33 13.15 -26.68
C PHE A 2 16.23 12.70 -25.51
N ALA A 3 17.43 13.25 -25.35
CA ALA A 3 18.33 12.92 -24.23
C ALA A 3 17.77 13.37 -22.87
N GLY A 4 17.11 14.53 -22.81
CA GLY A 4 16.45 15.03 -21.60
C GLY A 4 15.26 14.17 -21.18
N LEU A 5 14.44 13.73 -22.14
CA LEU A 5 13.33 12.80 -21.92
C LEU A 5 13.82 11.42 -21.45
N ALA A 6 14.91 10.92 -22.01
CA ALA A 6 15.51 9.66 -21.58
C ALA A 6 16.06 9.74 -20.15
N HIS A 7 16.76 10.82 -19.81
CA HIS A 7 17.26 11.07 -18.45
C HIS A 7 16.11 11.24 -17.45
N PHE A 8 15.09 12.03 -17.78
CA PHE A 8 13.90 12.20 -16.95
C PHE A 8 13.20 10.87 -16.68
N ARG A 9 12.99 10.06 -17.71
CA ARG A 9 12.39 8.73 -17.57
C ARG A 9 13.24 7.84 -16.66
N GLN A 10 14.55 7.83 -16.84
CA GLN A 10 15.43 6.97 -16.04
C GLN A 10 15.46 7.39 -14.56
N THR A 11 15.52 8.68 -14.29
CA THR A 11 15.62 9.22 -12.93
C THR A 11 14.29 9.18 -12.17
N TYR A 12 13.18 9.57 -12.79
CA TYR A 12 11.90 9.72 -12.09
C TYR A 12 10.93 8.56 -12.29
N LEU A 13 10.93 7.92 -13.48
CA LEU A 13 9.96 6.88 -13.84
C LEU A 13 10.50 5.45 -13.76
N VAL A 14 11.82 5.26 -13.71
CA VAL A 14 12.43 3.92 -13.69
C VAL A 14 13.13 3.65 -12.36
N ARG A 15 13.91 4.60 -11.83
CA ARG A 15 14.57 4.44 -10.53
C ARG A 15 13.58 4.51 -9.37
N PHE A 16 13.89 3.77 -8.31
CA PHE A 16 13.20 3.88 -7.03
C PHE A 16 13.61 5.19 -6.36
N TRP A 17 12.66 5.80 -5.65
CA TRP A 17 12.90 7.05 -4.95
C TRP A 17 13.48 6.77 -3.56
N ALA A 18 14.28 7.71 -3.06
CA ALA A 18 14.83 7.59 -1.72
C ALA A 18 13.69 7.54 -0.68
N PRO A 19 13.74 6.62 0.31
CA PRO A 19 12.65 6.45 1.28
C PRO A 19 12.32 7.70 2.09
N LEU A 20 13.34 8.45 2.52
CA LEU A 20 13.18 9.64 3.38
C LEU A 20 12.32 10.74 2.72
N PRO A 21 12.69 11.31 1.57
CA PRO A 21 11.90 12.38 0.96
C PRO A 21 10.51 11.89 0.52
N THR A 22 10.41 10.63 0.08
CA THR A 22 9.13 10.06 -0.36
C THR A 22 8.13 9.93 0.78
N LEU A 23 8.57 9.49 1.97
CA LEU A 23 7.71 9.36 3.14
C LEU A 23 7.43 10.70 3.83
N ALA A 24 8.37 11.65 3.78
CA ALA A 24 8.09 13.02 4.19
C ALA A 24 7.00 13.64 3.31
N ALA A 25 7.10 13.51 1.99
CA ALA A 25 6.07 13.97 1.05
C ALA A 25 4.74 13.25 1.28
N LEU A 26 4.76 11.95 1.57
CA LEU A 26 3.57 11.18 1.92
C LEU A 26 2.91 11.70 3.20
N GLY A 27 3.71 12.07 4.21
CA GLY A 27 3.23 12.68 5.45
C GLY A 27 2.57 14.04 5.22
N VAL A 28 3.18 14.89 4.40
CA VAL A 28 2.59 16.18 3.97
C VAL A 28 1.24 15.94 3.29
N LEU A 29 1.21 15.05 2.28
CA LEU A 29 -0.01 14.74 1.54
C LEU A 29 -1.11 14.16 2.44
N SER A 30 -0.76 13.32 3.41
CA SER A 30 -1.72 12.77 4.37
C SER A 30 -2.36 13.87 5.22
N ALA A 31 -1.55 14.82 5.72
CA ALA A 31 -2.07 15.95 6.48
C ALA A 31 -2.98 16.85 5.63
N TYR A 32 -2.58 17.20 4.41
CA TYR A 32 -3.43 17.98 3.49
C TYR A 32 -4.72 17.25 3.12
N TYR A 33 -4.65 15.94 2.86
CA TYR A 33 -5.82 15.12 2.57
C TYR A 33 -6.82 15.17 3.73
N PHE A 34 -6.33 15.05 4.97
CA PHE A 34 -7.16 15.14 6.16
C PHE A 34 -7.84 16.51 6.28
N THR A 35 -7.08 17.59 6.09
CA THR A 35 -7.61 18.96 6.16
C THR A 35 -8.69 19.21 5.10
N LEU A 36 -8.49 18.74 3.86
CA LEU A 36 -9.39 19.05 2.74
C LEU A 36 -10.63 18.16 2.69
N THR A 37 -10.50 16.89 3.06
CA THR A 37 -11.61 15.93 2.94
C THR A 37 -12.36 15.70 4.24
N HIS A 38 -11.82 16.18 5.38
CA HIS A 38 -12.30 15.84 6.73
C HIS A 38 -12.39 14.32 6.98
N THR A 39 -11.65 13.54 6.19
CA THR A 39 -11.55 12.08 6.29
C THR A 39 -10.09 11.69 6.35
N PHE A 40 -9.81 10.51 6.88
CA PHE A 40 -8.45 9.98 6.98
C PHE A 40 -8.19 9.00 5.85
N TRP A 41 -6.92 8.85 5.50
CA TRP A 41 -6.46 7.83 4.59
C TRP A 41 -6.66 6.42 5.18
N ALA A 42 -7.75 5.76 4.80
CA ALA A 42 -8.01 4.37 5.15
C ALA A 42 -8.38 3.53 3.93
N VAL A 43 -7.68 2.40 3.81
CA VAL A 43 -7.84 1.47 2.69
C VAL A 43 -8.62 0.23 3.10
N THR A 44 -8.44 -0.20 4.35
CA THR A 44 -9.12 -1.38 4.88
C THR A 44 -10.61 -1.17 4.82
N GLY A 45 -11.17 -0.18 5.54
CA GLY A 45 -12.60 0.13 5.62
C GLY A 45 -13.40 -0.28 4.37
N GLU A 46 -13.04 0.34 3.25
CA GLU A 46 -13.66 0.14 1.95
C GLU A 46 -13.48 -1.26 1.34
N PHE A 47 -12.31 -1.91 1.47
CA PHE A 47 -12.17 -3.30 1.01
C PHE A 47 -13.12 -4.27 1.70
N THR A 48 -13.50 -4.02 2.96
CA THR A 48 -14.54 -4.84 3.60
C THR A 48 -15.92 -4.46 3.14
N ARG A 49 -16.17 -3.19 2.80
CA ARG A 49 -17.43 -2.84 2.12
C ARG A 49 -17.55 -3.55 0.78
N TRP A 50 -16.48 -3.63 0.00
CA TRP A 50 -16.45 -4.42 -1.24
C TRP A 50 -16.73 -5.90 -0.98
N GLY A 51 -16.08 -6.48 0.05
CA GLY A 51 -16.39 -7.83 0.50
C GLY A 51 -17.85 -8.02 0.92
N GLY A 52 -18.45 -7.03 1.59
CA GLY A 52 -19.87 -7.00 1.92
C GLY A 52 -20.76 -7.02 0.68
N HIS A 53 -20.49 -6.17 -0.30
CA HIS A 53 -21.25 -6.17 -1.57
C HIS A 53 -21.10 -7.50 -2.34
N VAL A 54 -19.93 -8.13 -2.30
CA VAL A 54 -19.74 -9.46 -2.89
C VAL A 54 -20.59 -10.50 -2.14
N LEU A 55 -20.63 -10.46 -0.81
CA LEU A 55 -21.46 -11.36 0.00
C LEU A 55 -22.95 -11.14 -0.25
N SER A 56 -23.40 -9.90 -0.46
CA SER A 56 -24.80 -9.62 -0.78
C SER A 56 -25.21 -10.14 -2.16
N TRP A 57 -24.28 -10.22 -3.13
CA TRP A 57 -24.54 -10.92 -4.40
C TRP A 57 -24.78 -12.41 -4.24
N PHE A 58 -24.25 -13.03 -3.18
CA PHE A 58 -24.53 -14.43 -2.84
C PHE A 58 -25.80 -14.60 -1.98
N GLY A 59 -26.61 -13.55 -1.82
CA GLY A 59 -27.87 -13.59 -1.07
C GLY A 59 -27.70 -13.52 0.45
N LEU A 60 -26.52 -13.15 0.95
CA LEU A 60 -26.33 -12.87 2.39
C LEU A 60 -26.73 -11.42 2.69
N HIS A 61 -27.13 -11.13 3.92
CA HIS A 61 -27.48 -9.77 4.38
C HIS A 61 -26.41 -9.21 5.33
N PRO A 62 -25.20 -8.85 4.81
CA PRO A 62 -24.14 -8.30 5.64
C PRO A 62 -24.51 -6.96 6.27
N GLU A 63 -25.51 -6.24 5.74
CA GLU A 63 -26.01 -4.99 6.31
C GLU A 63 -26.48 -5.15 7.76
N GLU A 64 -26.95 -6.35 8.13
CA GLU A 64 -27.48 -6.64 9.46
C GLU A 64 -26.39 -6.94 10.50
N TRP A 65 -25.17 -7.25 10.05
CA TRP A 65 -24.09 -7.67 10.93
C TRP A 65 -23.54 -6.48 11.71
N SER A 66 -23.19 -6.71 12.99
CA SER A 66 -22.74 -5.66 13.91
C SER A 66 -21.59 -4.82 13.37
N TYR A 67 -20.68 -5.43 12.62
CA TYR A 67 -19.55 -4.72 12.00
C TYR A 67 -20.01 -3.75 10.92
N PHE A 68 -20.89 -4.17 10.01
CA PHE A 68 -21.39 -3.33 8.91
C PHE A 68 -22.35 -2.24 9.39
N LYS A 69 -23.04 -2.46 10.51
CA LYS A 69 -23.77 -1.41 11.22
C LYS A 69 -22.86 -0.28 11.73
N LEU A 70 -21.64 -0.60 12.15
CA LEU A 70 -20.64 0.39 12.58
C LEU A 70 -20.00 1.14 11.41
N ILE A 71 -19.66 0.46 10.31
CA ILE A 71 -18.93 1.06 9.18
C ILE A 71 -19.82 1.65 8.08
N GLY A 72 -21.09 1.25 8.03
CA GLY A 72 -22.06 1.56 6.98
C GLY A 72 -21.75 0.85 5.65
N LEU A 73 -22.79 0.30 4.99
CA LEU A 73 -22.71 -0.32 3.65
C LEU A 73 -23.49 0.47 2.58
N GLN A 74 -23.83 1.74 2.84
CA GLN A 74 -24.67 2.55 1.94
C GLN A 74 -23.91 3.09 0.72
N GLY A 75 -24.51 3.05 -0.47
CA GLY A 75 -23.96 3.57 -1.72
C GLY A 75 -22.92 2.65 -2.39
N THR A 76 -22.39 3.08 -3.54
CA THR A 76 -21.35 2.34 -4.29
C THR A 76 -19.94 2.79 -3.91
N PRO A 77 -18.89 2.02 -4.25
CA PRO A 77 -17.50 2.45 -4.04
C PRO A 77 -17.14 3.79 -4.70
N LEU A 78 -17.80 4.14 -5.81
CA LEU A 78 -17.55 5.39 -6.53
C LEU A 78 -18.27 6.59 -5.90
N ASP A 79 -19.26 6.34 -5.04
CA ASP A 79 -19.98 7.39 -4.33
C ASP A 79 -19.26 7.82 -3.04
N ARG A 80 -18.37 6.97 -2.53
CA ARG A 80 -17.66 7.19 -1.27
C ARG A 80 -16.27 7.77 -1.51
N ILE A 81 -15.87 8.68 -0.62
CA ILE A 81 -14.54 9.30 -0.62
C ILE A 81 -13.44 8.23 -0.59
N ASP A 82 -13.53 7.27 0.33
CA ASP A 82 -12.55 6.19 0.49
C ASP A 82 -12.43 5.32 -0.78
N GLY A 83 -13.54 5.02 -1.45
CA GLY A 83 -13.55 4.16 -2.63
C GLY A 83 -13.00 4.83 -3.87
N VAL A 84 -13.31 6.12 -4.09
CA VAL A 84 -12.69 6.92 -5.15
C VAL A 84 -11.20 7.09 -4.90
N MET A 85 -10.79 7.36 -3.65
CA MET A 85 -9.37 7.45 -3.28
C MET A 85 -8.63 6.13 -3.57
N ILE A 86 -9.20 4.97 -3.22
CA ILE A 86 -8.60 3.66 -3.49
C ILE A 86 -8.52 3.39 -4.99
N ALA A 87 -9.56 3.72 -5.76
CA ALA A 87 -9.52 3.61 -7.21
C ALA A 87 -8.39 4.46 -7.81
N GLY A 88 -8.27 5.73 -7.38
CA GLY A 88 -7.16 6.60 -7.75
C GLY A 88 -5.80 6.02 -7.36
N MET A 89 -5.68 5.46 -6.15
CA MET A 89 -4.45 4.82 -5.67
C MET A 89 -4.03 3.62 -6.51
N PHE A 90 -4.97 2.76 -6.90
CA PHE A 90 -4.67 1.64 -7.80
C PHE A 90 -4.24 2.11 -9.19
N LEU A 91 -4.93 3.09 -9.76
CA LEU A 91 -4.58 3.63 -11.09
C LEU A 91 -3.24 4.37 -11.07
N GLY A 92 -2.93 5.09 -9.99
CA GLY A 92 -1.65 5.77 -9.78
C GLY A 92 -0.49 4.79 -9.64
N ALA A 93 -0.67 3.75 -8.82
CA ALA A 93 0.32 2.69 -8.68
C ALA A 93 0.52 1.92 -9.99
N LEU A 94 -0.57 1.55 -10.68
CA LEU A 94 -0.51 0.80 -11.94
C LEU A 94 0.13 1.60 -13.07
N SER A 95 -0.25 2.88 -13.25
CA SER A 95 0.35 3.75 -14.28
C SER A 95 1.86 3.88 -14.06
N MET A 96 2.30 4.09 -12.82
CA MET A 96 3.71 4.13 -12.49
C MET A 96 4.39 2.77 -12.72
N ALA A 97 3.81 1.66 -12.26
CA ALA A 97 4.37 0.33 -12.49
C ALA A 97 4.58 0.04 -13.99
N LEU A 98 3.64 0.48 -14.84
CA LEU A 98 3.71 0.38 -16.29
C LEU A 98 4.81 1.27 -16.88
N PHE A 99 4.98 2.51 -16.41
CA PHE A 99 6.07 3.39 -16.84
C PHE A 99 7.46 2.87 -16.45
N ALA A 100 7.57 2.21 -15.30
CA ALA A 100 8.79 1.51 -14.89
C ALA A 100 9.08 0.26 -15.73
N GLY A 101 8.08 -0.25 -16.45
CA GLY A 101 8.16 -1.50 -17.18
C GLY A 101 8.19 -2.76 -16.31
N ASN A 102 7.79 -2.65 -15.04
CA ASN A 102 7.87 -3.73 -14.06
C ASN A 102 6.66 -4.69 -14.06
N VAL A 103 5.60 -4.34 -14.79
CA VAL A 103 4.39 -5.17 -14.89
C VAL A 103 4.67 -6.39 -15.75
N GLY A 104 4.57 -7.57 -15.16
CA GLY A 104 4.73 -8.83 -15.88
C GLY A 104 4.05 -9.94 -15.12
N TRP A 105 3.55 -10.92 -15.86
CA TRP A 105 2.90 -12.08 -15.26
C TRP A 105 3.91 -12.96 -14.53
N ARG A 106 3.64 -13.29 -13.26
CA ARG A 106 4.56 -14.04 -12.39
C ARG A 106 3.83 -15.17 -11.70
N TRP A 107 4.10 -16.40 -12.12
CA TRP A 107 3.59 -17.56 -11.43
C TRP A 107 4.45 -17.90 -10.21
N PRO A 108 3.85 -18.15 -9.03
CA PRO A 108 4.59 -18.64 -7.88
C PRO A 108 5.16 -20.02 -8.18
N THR A 109 6.45 -20.20 -7.87
CA THR A 109 7.20 -21.43 -8.14
C THR A 109 6.76 -22.64 -7.32
N SER A 110 5.95 -22.45 -6.26
CA SER A 110 5.52 -23.51 -5.35
C SER A 110 4.10 -23.27 -4.85
N ARG A 111 3.27 -24.33 -4.87
CA ARG A 111 1.91 -24.33 -4.29
C ARG A 111 1.92 -24.02 -2.79
N ARG A 112 2.96 -24.43 -2.07
CA ARG A 112 3.12 -24.11 -0.64
C ARG A 112 3.22 -22.60 -0.41
N ARG A 113 3.93 -21.89 -1.29
CA ARG A 113 4.07 -20.44 -1.21
C ARG A 113 2.77 -19.72 -1.57
N LEU A 114 1.98 -20.28 -2.49
CA LEU A 114 0.64 -19.77 -2.79
C LEU A 114 -0.28 -19.93 -1.57
N LEU A 115 -0.31 -21.11 -0.95
CA LEU A 115 -1.10 -21.38 0.24
C LEU A 115 -0.67 -20.51 1.43
N GLN A 116 0.62 -20.36 1.65
CA GLN A 116 1.17 -19.47 2.69
C GLN A 116 0.76 -18.01 2.43
N GLY A 117 0.81 -17.57 1.17
CA GLY A 117 0.32 -16.27 0.72
C GLY A 117 -1.14 -16.04 1.10
N LEU A 118 -1.99 -17.02 0.77
CA LEU A 118 -3.43 -16.99 1.03
C LEU A 118 -3.73 -16.96 2.54
N ILE A 119 -3.15 -17.88 3.31
CA ILE A 119 -3.34 -17.94 4.77
C ILE A 119 -2.85 -16.65 5.44
N GLY A 120 -1.67 -16.16 5.04
CA GLY A 120 -1.14 -14.90 5.54
C GLY A 120 -2.05 -13.71 5.23
N GLY A 121 -2.62 -13.67 4.03
CA GLY A 121 -3.59 -12.65 3.62
C GLY A 121 -4.89 -12.69 4.44
N ILE A 122 -5.41 -13.89 4.73
CA ILE A 122 -6.61 -14.07 5.57
C ILE A 122 -6.34 -13.60 7.00
N VAL A 123 -5.22 -14.03 7.60
CA VAL A 123 -4.83 -13.64 8.96
C VAL A 123 -4.58 -12.12 9.04
N ALA A 124 -3.94 -11.53 8.02
CA ALA A 124 -3.75 -10.09 7.95
C ALA A 124 -5.09 -9.36 7.82
N GLY A 125 -5.98 -9.79 6.93
CA GLY A 125 -7.30 -9.19 6.77
C GLY A 125 -8.13 -9.24 8.06
N PHE A 126 -8.11 -10.38 8.75
CA PHE A 126 -8.78 -10.55 10.05
C PHE A 126 -8.18 -9.63 11.12
N GLY A 127 -6.85 -9.58 11.25
CA GLY A 127 -6.17 -8.69 12.20
C GLY A 127 -6.45 -7.21 11.94
N ALA A 128 -6.44 -6.80 10.66
CA ALA A 128 -6.76 -5.43 10.26
C ALA A 128 -8.20 -5.03 10.60
N ARG A 129 -9.15 -5.97 10.49
CA ARG A 129 -10.55 -5.74 10.90
C ARG A 129 -10.69 -5.63 12.40
N LEU A 130 -10.11 -6.58 13.13
CA LEU A 130 -10.20 -6.62 14.59
C LEU A 130 -9.61 -5.34 15.21
N ALA A 131 -8.47 -4.89 14.68
CA ALA A 131 -7.83 -3.66 15.10
C ALA A 131 -8.38 -2.39 14.43
N MET A 132 -9.36 -2.44 13.52
CA MET A 132 -9.84 -1.24 12.81
C MET A 132 -8.73 -0.39 12.16
N GLY A 133 -7.65 -1.03 11.72
CA GLY A 133 -6.42 -0.34 11.33
C GLY A 133 -5.59 -1.08 10.30
N CYS A 134 -4.74 -0.34 9.60
CA CYS A 134 -3.65 -0.86 8.78
C CYS A 134 -2.42 0.04 8.92
N ASN A 135 -1.25 -0.40 8.44
CA ASN A 135 0.01 0.35 8.59
C ASN A 135 -0.09 1.81 8.09
N LEU A 136 -0.65 2.02 6.90
CA LEU A 136 -0.73 3.36 6.30
C LEU A 136 -1.67 4.27 7.12
N ALA A 137 -2.87 3.77 7.44
CA ALA A 137 -3.82 4.50 8.28
C ALA A 137 -3.23 4.79 9.67
N ALA A 138 -2.74 3.77 10.37
CA ALA A 138 -2.23 3.91 11.73
C ALA A 138 -1.05 4.89 11.79
N PHE A 139 -0.10 4.81 10.87
CA PHE A 139 1.14 5.61 10.97
C PHE A 139 0.98 7.02 10.39
N PHE A 140 0.27 7.19 9.28
CA PHE A 140 0.15 8.49 8.60
C PHE A 140 -1.11 9.26 8.96
N THR A 141 -2.06 8.67 9.70
CA THR A 141 -3.27 9.37 10.15
C THR A 141 -3.54 9.18 11.64
N GLY A 142 -3.53 7.93 12.15
CA GLY A 142 -3.84 7.64 13.55
C GLY A 142 -2.87 8.26 14.54
N ILE A 143 -1.56 8.01 14.36
CA ILE A 143 -0.51 8.58 15.21
C ILE A 143 -0.45 10.12 15.11
N PRO A 144 -0.53 10.72 13.90
CA PRO A 144 -0.66 12.17 13.73
C PRO A 144 -1.86 12.82 14.43
N MET A 145 -2.95 12.08 14.63
CA MET A 145 -4.11 12.52 15.42
C MET A 145 -3.94 12.26 16.93
N PHE A 146 -2.74 11.88 17.39
CA PHE A 146 -2.42 11.54 18.78
C PHE A 146 -3.26 10.39 19.35
N SER A 147 -3.69 9.46 18.49
CA SER A 147 -4.51 8.32 18.90
C SER A 147 -3.69 7.25 19.62
N LEU A 148 -4.07 6.94 20.87
CA LEU A 148 -3.44 5.88 21.66
C LEU A 148 -3.62 4.49 21.02
N HIS A 149 -4.77 4.27 20.36
CA HIS A 149 -5.06 3.06 19.60
C HIS A 149 -4.00 2.79 18.52
N ALA A 150 -3.59 3.83 17.79
CA ALA A 150 -2.64 3.69 16.68
C ALA A 150 -1.23 3.33 17.17
N TRP A 151 -0.82 3.83 18.34
CA TRP A 151 0.43 3.46 18.99
C TRP A 151 0.41 2.00 19.44
N ALA A 152 -0.66 1.55 20.11
CA ALA A 152 -0.81 0.16 20.51
C ALA A 152 -0.79 -0.78 19.31
N PHE A 153 -1.52 -0.44 18.24
CA PHE A 153 -1.53 -1.21 17.00
C PHE A 153 -0.15 -1.26 16.34
N MET A 154 0.59 -0.15 16.30
CA MET A 154 1.95 -0.10 15.74
C MET A 154 2.88 -1.06 16.48
N LEU A 155 2.95 -0.95 17.81
CA LEU A 155 3.83 -1.79 18.64
C LEU A 155 3.47 -3.28 18.51
N ALA A 156 2.17 -3.59 18.54
CA ALA A 156 1.69 -4.96 18.35
C ALA A 156 1.99 -5.49 16.94
N THR A 157 1.87 -4.66 15.89
CA THR A 157 2.18 -5.05 14.51
C THR A 157 3.68 -5.29 14.32
N VAL A 158 4.52 -4.46 14.93
CA VAL A 158 5.98 -4.61 14.93
C VAL A 158 6.38 -5.92 15.62
N ALA A 159 5.80 -6.22 16.80
CA ALA A 159 6.00 -7.49 17.49
C ALA A 159 5.48 -8.69 16.68
N GLY A 160 4.29 -8.57 16.07
CA GLY A 160 3.69 -9.58 15.22
C GLY A 160 4.53 -9.87 13.98
N ALA A 161 5.10 -8.84 13.36
CA ALA A 161 6.01 -9.00 12.23
C ALA A 161 7.28 -9.74 12.63
N TRP A 162 7.84 -9.45 13.81
CA TRP A 162 9.00 -10.20 14.34
C TRP A 162 8.68 -11.69 14.54
N ILE A 163 7.52 -12.01 15.12
CA ILE A 163 7.03 -13.40 15.24
C ILE A 163 6.86 -14.02 13.85
N GLY A 164 6.20 -13.31 12.93
CA GLY A 164 5.97 -13.77 11.56
C GLY A 164 7.26 -14.08 10.81
N VAL A 165 8.33 -13.29 11.02
CA VAL A 165 9.66 -13.57 10.47
C VAL A 165 10.20 -14.88 11.02
N LYS A 166 10.16 -15.08 12.35
CA LYS A 166 10.59 -16.34 12.97
C LYS A 166 9.81 -17.54 12.46
N LEU A 167 8.49 -17.42 12.33
CA LEU A 167 7.62 -18.47 11.78
C LEU A 167 7.96 -18.78 10.33
N SER A 168 8.19 -17.76 9.50
CA SER A 168 8.56 -17.95 8.09
C SER A 168 9.88 -18.68 7.88
N LEU A 169 10.77 -18.64 8.89
CA LEU A 169 12.04 -19.33 8.89
C LEU A 169 11.95 -20.79 9.33
N LEU A 170 10.78 -21.29 9.73
CA LEU A 170 10.61 -22.69 10.12
C LEU A 170 10.76 -23.64 8.91
N PRO A 171 11.36 -24.83 9.09
CA PRO A 171 11.73 -25.73 7.99
C PRO A 171 10.53 -26.19 7.14
N PHE A 172 9.33 -26.28 7.73
CA PHE A 172 8.12 -26.66 7.00
C PHE A 172 7.56 -25.54 6.10
N LEU A 173 7.80 -24.27 6.44
CA LEU A 173 7.35 -23.09 5.67
C LEU A 173 8.37 -22.63 4.63
N ARG A 174 9.65 -23.02 4.77
CA ARG A 174 10.68 -22.74 3.76
C ARG A 174 10.39 -23.52 2.47
N ALA A 175 9.82 -22.83 1.48
CA ALA A 175 9.71 -23.40 0.14
C ALA A 175 11.12 -23.49 -0.49
N PRO A 176 11.59 -24.68 -0.92
CA PRO A 176 12.88 -24.80 -1.58
C PRO A 176 12.85 -24.01 -2.89
N LEU A 177 13.87 -23.16 -3.10
CA LEU A 177 14.09 -22.50 -4.37
C LEU A 177 14.56 -23.56 -5.37
N LYS A 178 13.63 -24.05 -6.20
CA LYS A 178 13.98 -24.86 -7.36
C LYS A 178 14.63 -23.96 -8.41
N ILE A 179 15.96 -23.87 -8.37
CA ILE A 179 16.73 -23.21 -9.42
C ILE A 179 16.73 -24.17 -10.63
N GLY A 180 16.02 -23.80 -11.69
CA GLY A 180 16.05 -24.56 -12.94
C GLY A 180 17.45 -24.53 -13.55
N LYS A 181 17.94 -25.68 -14.01
CA LYS A 181 19.26 -25.81 -14.66
C LYS A 181 19.35 -25.07 -16.01
N THR A 182 18.22 -24.72 -16.61
CA THR A 182 18.14 -24.03 -17.89
C THR A 182 18.09 -22.52 -17.69
N ARG A 183 19.09 -21.81 -18.25
CA ARG A 183 19.07 -20.35 -18.35
C ARG A 183 17.89 -19.96 -19.25
N SER A 184 16.92 -19.22 -18.71
CA SER A 184 15.84 -18.66 -19.53
C SER A 184 16.47 -17.82 -20.66
N PRO A 185 16.06 -18.02 -21.93
CA PRO A 185 16.58 -17.22 -23.03
C PRO A 185 16.31 -15.75 -22.73
N MET A 186 17.36 -14.92 -22.80
CA MET A 186 17.19 -13.48 -22.67
C MET A 186 16.37 -13.00 -23.87
N PRO A 187 15.30 -12.22 -23.65
CA PRO A 187 14.53 -11.67 -24.77
C PRO A 187 15.43 -10.82 -25.66
N SER A 188 15.18 -10.81 -26.97
CA SER A 188 15.94 -9.98 -27.90
C SER A 188 15.79 -8.48 -27.56
N PRO A 189 16.79 -7.64 -27.87
CA PRO A 189 16.73 -6.20 -27.62
C PRO A 189 15.46 -5.55 -28.22
N ASP A 190 15.05 -5.98 -29.41
CA ASP A 190 13.84 -5.47 -30.06
C ASP A 190 12.56 -5.90 -29.33
N ALA A 191 12.52 -7.12 -28.80
CA ALA A 191 11.39 -7.59 -28.00
C ALA A 191 11.27 -6.79 -26.69
N LEU A 192 12.39 -6.51 -26.02
CA LEU A 192 12.44 -5.65 -24.84
C LEU A 192 11.98 -4.23 -25.15
N ALA A 193 12.41 -3.66 -26.27
CA ALA A 193 11.99 -2.32 -26.70
C ALA A 193 10.50 -2.26 -27.04
N ARG A 194 9.97 -3.26 -27.75
CA ARG A 194 8.52 -3.38 -28.03
C ARG A 194 7.70 -3.52 -26.75
N TRP A 195 8.15 -4.35 -25.83
CA TRP A 195 7.51 -4.55 -24.53
C TRP A 195 7.47 -3.24 -23.72
N ALA A 196 8.62 -2.57 -23.59
CA ALA A 196 8.71 -1.30 -22.89
C ALA A 196 7.84 -0.19 -23.52
N ARG A 197 7.75 -0.14 -24.86
CA ARG A 197 6.84 0.79 -25.57
C ARG A 197 5.38 0.47 -25.28
N THR A 198 5.00 -0.80 -25.30
CA THR A 198 3.63 -1.24 -25.03
C THR A 198 3.23 -0.90 -23.59
N GLN A 199 4.07 -1.20 -22.62
CA GLN A 199 3.84 -0.82 -21.22
C GLN A 199 3.77 0.69 -21.04
N SER A 200 4.61 1.47 -21.72
CA SER A 200 4.53 2.94 -21.66
C SER A 200 3.21 3.47 -22.22
N ARG A 201 2.73 2.93 -23.36
CA ARG A 201 1.43 3.30 -23.95
C ARG A 201 0.26 2.94 -23.02
N LEU A 202 0.31 1.75 -22.42
CA LEU A 202 -0.67 1.33 -21.41
C LEU A 202 -0.62 2.25 -20.18
N GLY A 203 0.58 2.65 -19.73
CA GLY A 203 0.75 3.60 -18.63
C GLY A 203 0.09 4.95 -18.91
N ILE A 204 0.25 5.48 -20.14
CA ILE A 204 -0.45 6.70 -20.59
C ILE A 204 -1.95 6.47 -20.58
N ALA A 205 -2.44 5.36 -21.15
CA ALA A 205 -3.87 5.07 -21.19
C ALA A 205 -4.49 4.97 -19.78
N VAL A 206 -3.82 4.33 -18.83
CA VAL A 206 -4.25 4.25 -17.42
C VAL A 206 -4.23 5.62 -16.76
N LEU A 207 -3.21 6.45 -17.03
CA LEU A 207 -3.15 7.82 -16.49
C LEU A 207 -4.26 8.70 -17.07
N CYS A 208 -4.56 8.58 -18.36
CA CYS A 208 -5.68 9.27 -18.99
C CYS A 208 -7.02 8.81 -18.39
N ALA A 209 -7.22 7.51 -18.21
CA ALA A 209 -8.42 6.97 -17.57
C ALA A 209 -8.56 7.49 -16.12
N ALA A 210 -7.46 7.60 -15.38
CA ALA A 210 -7.46 8.19 -14.05
C ALA A 210 -7.80 9.68 -14.04
N ALA A 211 -7.28 10.45 -15.01
CA ALA A 211 -7.61 11.86 -15.15
C ALA A 211 -9.08 12.06 -15.53
N LEU A 212 -9.63 11.22 -16.41
CA LEU A 212 -11.05 11.22 -16.76
C LEU A 212 -11.93 10.86 -15.55
N LEU A 213 -11.53 9.86 -14.77
CA LEU A 213 -12.23 9.49 -13.53
C LEU A 213 -12.22 10.65 -12.53
N ALA A 214 -11.08 11.33 -12.36
CA ALA A 214 -10.97 12.49 -11.50
C ALA A 214 -11.87 13.64 -11.99
N ALA A 215 -11.83 13.97 -13.27
CA ALA A 215 -12.68 15.00 -13.88
C ALA A 215 -14.18 14.69 -13.67
N TRP A 216 -14.58 13.44 -13.90
CA TRP A 216 -15.95 13.00 -13.68
C TRP A 216 -16.38 13.09 -12.20
N ARG A 217 -15.49 12.79 -11.24
CA ARG A 217 -15.82 13.04 -9.82
C ARG A 217 -15.81 14.51 -9.44
N PHE A 218 -15.00 15.36 -10.06
CA PHE A 218 -15.04 16.81 -9.80
C PHE A 218 -16.38 17.41 -10.18
N GLU A 219 -17.03 16.92 -11.25
CA GLU A 219 -18.39 17.33 -11.60
C GLU A 219 -19.42 16.93 -10.54
N ALA A 220 -19.28 15.76 -9.93
CA ALA A 220 -20.20 15.28 -8.90
C ALA A 220 -19.99 15.99 -7.54
N SER A 221 -18.74 16.13 -7.10
CA SER A 221 -18.38 16.81 -5.86
C SER A 221 -16.90 17.15 -5.85
N PHE A 222 -16.59 18.37 -5.40
CA PHE A 222 -15.22 18.82 -5.21
C PHE A 222 -14.38 17.88 -4.31
N VAL A 223 -14.98 17.36 -3.23
CA VAL A 223 -14.31 16.47 -2.28
C VAL A 223 -13.95 15.13 -2.92
N LEU A 224 -14.83 14.59 -3.76
CA LEU A 224 -14.62 13.32 -4.46
C LEU A 224 -13.53 13.45 -5.53
N GLY A 225 -13.50 14.56 -6.26
CA GLY A 225 -12.44 14.87 -7.21
C GLY A 225 -11.07 14.97 -6.53
N ILE A 226 -10.98 15.72 -5.42
CA ILE A 226 -9.76 15.80 -4.60
C ILE A 226 -9.35 14.41 -4.11
N ALA A 227 -10.28 13.60 -3.63
CA ALA A 227 -9.98 12.26 -3.15
C ALA A 227 -9.36 11.37 -4.25
N CYS A 228 -9.83 11.49 -5.49
CA CYS A 228 -9.24 10.80 -6.64
C CYS A 228 -7.79 11.27 -6.90
N VAL A 229 -7.56 12.59 -6.88
CA VAL A 229 -6.22 13.17 -7.12
C VAL A 229 -5.24 12.76 -6.03
N PHE A 230 -5.61 12.86 -4.76
CA PHE A 230 -4.78 12.40 -3.65
C PHE A 230 -4.57 10.89 -3.70
N GLY A 231 -5.60 10.11 -4.05
CA GLY A 231 -5.47 8.69 -4.34
C GLY A 231 -4.37 8.41 -5.36
N LEU A 232 -4.40 9.09 -6.52
CA LEU A 232 -3.37 8.97 -7.55
C LEU A 232 -1.98 9.29 -6.99
N LEU A 233 -1.83 10.40 -6.27
CA LEU A 233 -0.56 10.78 -5.66
C LEU A 233 -0.06 9.73 -4.67
N PHE A 234 -0.90 9.25 -3.74
CA PHE A 234 -0.55 8.18 -2.81
C PHE A 234 -0.11 6.90 -3.55
N GLY A 235 -0.84 6.51 -4.59
CA GLY A 235 -0.51 5.33 -5.40
C GLY A 235 0.85 5.46 -6.10
N THR A 236 1.11 6.61 -6.72
CA THR A 236 2.40 6.88 -7.38
C THR A 236 3.56 6.87 -6.39
N LEU A 237 3.41 7.51 -5.23
CA LEU A 237 4.43 7.53 -4.19
C LEU A 237 4.70 6.14 -3.61
N ILE A 238 3.65 5.38 -3.28
CA ILE A 238 3.80 4.03 -2.72
C ILE A 238 4.53 3.12 -3.72
N GLU A 239 4.13 3.13 -5.00
CA GLU A 239 4.78 2.32 -6.03
C GLU A 239 6.26 2.71 -6.21
N ARG A 240 6.60 3.99 -6.11
CA ARG A 240 7.99 4.47 -6.25
C ARG A 240 8.84 4.25 -5.02
N ALA A 241 8.23 4.32 -3.84
CA ALA A 241 8.89 4.10 -2.57
C ALA A 241 9.24 2.62 -2.38
N GLN A 242 8.38 1.69 -2.85
CA GLN A 242 8.49 0.24 -2.59
C GLN A 242 8.70 -0.08 -1.09
N ILE A 243 8.12 0.73 -0.21
CA ILE A 243 8.37 0.60 1.23
C ILE A 243 7.42 -0.43 1.81
N CYS A 244 8.00 -1.53 2.27
CA CYS A 244 7.30 -2.41 3.19
C CYS A 244 7.61 -2.07 4.62
N PHE A 245 6.57 -1.85 5.39
CA PHE A 245 6.67 -1.79 6.85
C PHE A 245 7.21 -3.11 7.43
N THR A 246 6.88 -4.26 6.83
CA THR A 246 7.38 -5.58 7.26
C THR A 246 8.87 -5.76 7.02
N SER A 247 9.37 -5.35 5.85
CA SER A 247 10.79 -5.41 5.53
C SER A 247 11.56 -4.38 6.34
N ALA A 248 11.01 -3.18 6.55
CA ALA A 248 11.63 -2.18 7.42
C ALA A 248 11.79 -2.73 8.84
N ALA A 249 10.74 -3.33 9.40
CA ALA A 249 10.80 -3.96 10.72
C ALA A 249 11.83 -5.11 10.73
N ARG A 250 11.71 -6.07 9.81
CA ARG A 250 12.67 -7.19 9.70
C ARG A 250 14.11 -6.70 9.58
N ASP A 251 14.38 -5.75 8.69
CA ASP A 251 15.73 -5.30 8.34
C ASP A 251 16.41 -4.57 9.52
N ILE A 252 15.62 -3.92 10.42
CA ILE A 252 16.12 -3.39 11.69
C ILE A 252 16.70 -4.52 12.55
N TRP A 253 15.99 -5.63 12.74
CA TRP A 253 16.45 -6.71 13.63
C TRP A 253 17.45 -7.67 12.99
N THR A 254 17.32 -7.97 11.70
CA THR A 254 18.17 -8.96 11.04
C THR A 254 19.46 -8.36 10.49
N THR A 255 19.40 -7.12 9.98
CA THR A 255 20.52 -6.50 9.25
C THR A 255 20.97 -5.16 9.83
N GLY A 256 20.29 -4.61 10.84
CA GLY A 256 20.58 -3.30 11.41
C GLY A 256 20.34 -2.11 10.48
N ARG A 257 19.68 -2.31 9.32
CA ARG A 257 19.44 -1.23 8.35
C ARG A 257 18.26 -0.37 8.79
N THR A 258 18.51 0.90 9.09
CA THR A 258 17.50 1.81 9.66
C THR A 258 16.89 2.79 8.67
N ARG A 259 17.42 2.91 7.44
CA ARG A 259 16.98 3.94 6.46
C ARG A 259 15.48 3.96 6.21
N ALA A 260 14.86 2.79 6.02
CA ALA A 260 13.42 2.70 5.77
C ALA A 260 12.60 3.12 7.02
N ALA A 261 13.03 2.69 8.21
CA ALA A 261 12.39 3.05 9.47
C ALA A 261 12.51 4.54 9.78
N GLN A 262 13.69 5.14 9.54
CA GLN A 262 13.91 6.58 9.67
C GLN A 262 13.00 7.37 8.74
N GLY A 263 12.80 6.91 7.50
CA GLY A 263 11.83 7.53 6.59
C GLY A 263 10.40 7.47 7.13
N ILE A 264 9.98 6.34 7.73
CA ILE A 264 8.64 6.18 8.31
C ILE A 264 8.46 7.14 9.48
N LEU A 265 9.43 7.19 10.39
CA LEU A 265 9.40 8.11 11.54
C LEU A 265 9.38 9.58 11.10
N LEU A 266 10.16 9.94 10.09
CA LEU A 266 10.15 11.30 9.53
C LEU A 266 8.79 11.63 8.91
N GLY A 267 8.22 10.72 8.12
CA GLY A 267 6.89 10.89 7.54
C GLY A 267 5.79 11.03 8.59
N MET A 268 5.87 10.24 9.66
CA MET A 268 4.97 10.34 10.82
C MET A 268 5.12 11.70 11.51
N ALA A 269 6.34 12.16 11.78
CA ALA A 269 6.57 13.45 12.42
C ALA A 269 6.02 14.62 11.59
N VAL A 270 6.26 14.62 10.28
CA VAL A 270 5.74 15.63 9.34
C VAL A 270 4.21 15.58 9.29
N ALA A 271 3.62 14.39 9.22
CA ALA A 271 2.17 14.22 9.25
C ALA A 271 1.56 14.71 10.58
N SER A 272 2.21 14.46 11.72
CA SER A 272 1.77 14.93 13.05
C SER A 272 1.74 16.45 13.12
N ILE A 273 2.78 17.14 12.63
CA ILE A 273 2.82 18.60 12.62
C ILE A 273 1.68 19.15 11.75
N GLY A 274 1.49 18.61 10.54
CA GLY A 274 0.43 19.06 9.63
C GLY A 274 -0.98 18.78 10.18
N THR A 275 -1.19 17.59 10.75
CA THR A 275 -2.48 17.18 11.33
C THR A 275 -2.81 18.00 12.57
N PHE A 276 -1.83 18.28 13.42
CA PHE A 276 -2.00 19.17 14.56
C PHE A 276 -2.45 20.57 14.12
N GLY A 277 -1.83 21.13 13.08
CA GLY A 277 -2.29 22.38 12.47
C GLY A 277 -3.73 22.31 11.97
N ALA A 278 -4.14 21.21 11.34
CA ALA A 278 -5.52 21.00 10.89
C ALA A 278 -6.52 20.94 12.06
N ILE A 279 -6.14 20.30 13.16
CA ILE A 279 -6.96 20.21 14.38
C ILE A 279 -7.15 21.60 15.00
N GLN A 280 -6.09 22.41 15.04
CA GLN A 280 -6.16 23.80 15.53
C GLN A 280 -7.08 24.69 14.65
N LEU A 281 -7.24 24.36 13.36
CA LEU A 281 -8.18 24.99 12.45
C LEU A 281 -9.62 24.49 12.61
N GLY A 282 -9.89 23.61 13.58
CA GLY A 282 -11.24 23.11 13.90
C GLY A 282 -11.62 21.79 13.23
N VAL A 283 -10.70 21.10 12.56
CA VAL A 283 -10.98 19.77 11.99
C VAL A 283 -10.96 18.71 13.08
N ALA A 284 -12.11 18.09 13.34
CA ALA A 284 -12.24 17.09 14.39
C ALA A 284 -11.42 15.81 14.09
N PRO A 285 -10.56 15.35 15.02
CA PRO A 285 -9.79 14.12 14.85
C PRO A 285 -10.72 12.90 14.93
N LYS A 286 -10.50 11.93 14.04
CA LYS A 286 -11.23 10.65 14.07
C LYS A 286 -10.37 9.60 14.75
N ILE A 287 -10.63 9.38 16.03
CA ILE A 287 -9.93 8.40 16.86
C ILE A 287 -10.75 7.11 17.02
N PHE A 288 -10.06 5.98 17.03
CA PHE A 288 -10.67 4.67 17.27
C PHE A 288 -10.49 4.24 18.73
N TRP A 289 -11.39 3.35 19.15
CA TRP A 289 -11.39 2.80 20.50
C TRP A 289 -10.12 1.98 20.76
N MET A 290 -9.45 2.33 21.85
CA MET A 290 -8.34 1.57 22.40
C MET A 290 -8.89 0.40 23.21
N GLY A 291 -8.67 -0.82 22.75
CA GLY A 291 -9.06 -2.03 23.47
C GLY A 291 -8.14 -3.21 23.16
N PRO A 292 -8.39 -4.39 23.76
CA PRO A 292 -7.62 -5.61 23.49
C PRO A 292 -7.62 -5.97 22.00
N ASN A 293 -8.67 -5.56 21.27
CA ASN A 293 -8.81 -5.72 19.83
C ASN A 293 -7.67 -5.08 19.03
N ALA A 294 -7.15 -3.91 19.47
CA ALA A 294 -6.04 -3.22 18.81
C ALA A 294 -4.73 -4.01 18.92
N ILE A 295 -4.49 -4.61 20.10
CA ILE A 295 -3.27 -5.39 20.37
C ILE A 295 -3.35 -6.75 19.67
N ILE A 296 -4.43 -7.49 19.88
CA ILE A 296 -4.60 -8.82 19.26
C ILE A 296 -4.66 -8.69 17.73
N GLY A 297 -5.43 -7.72 17.23
CA GLY A 297 -5.55 -7.45 15.80
C GLY A 297 -4.23 -7.00 15.19
N GLY A 298 -3.47 -6.12 15.87
CA GLY A 298 -2.13 -5.70 15.44
C GLY A 298 -1.14 -6.86 15.37
N LEU A 299 -1.12 -7.74 16.39
CA LEU A 299 -0.25 -8.91 16.41
C LEU A 299 -0.55 -9.86 15.25
N LEU A 300 -1.83 -10.20 15.05
CA LEU A 300 -2.28 -11.05 13.94
C LEU A 300 -2.00 -10.39 12.59
N PHE A 301 -2.26 -9.09 12.47
CA PHE A 301 -1.97 -8.33 11.27
C PHE A 301 -0.50 -8.43 10.91
N GLY A 302 0.40 -8.16 11.87
CA GLY A 302 1.86 -8.26 11.72
C GLY A 302 2.35 -9.65 11.31
N ILE A 303 1.81 -10.72 11.91
CA ILE A 303 2.15 -12.09 11.54
C ILE A 303 1.68 -12.38 10.10
N GLY A 304 0.43 -12.04 9.79
CA GLY A 304 -0.20 -12.32 8.50
C GLY A 304 0.51 -11.66 7.34
N ILE A 305 0.88 -10.38 7.46
CA ILE A 305 1.57 -9.64 6.39
C ILE A 305 2.95 -10.22 6.06
N VAL A 306 3.67 -10.77 7.06
CA VAL A 306 4.96 -11.43 6.82
C VAL A 306 4.77 -12.79 6.15
N LEU A 307 3.79 -13.58 6.61
CA LEU A 307 3.47 -14.88 5.99
C LEU A 307 2.96 -14.73 4.55
N ALA A 308 2.19 -13.67 4.28
CA ALA A 308 1.70 -13.34 2.94
C ALA A 308 2.85 -13.09 1.93
N GLY A 309 4.08 -12.88 2.42
CA GLY A 309 5.24 -12.55 1.60
C GLY A 309 5.27 -11.08 1.19
N GLY A 310 4.65 -10.21 1.99
CA GLY A 310 4.58 -8.77 1.79
C GLY A 310 5.97 -8.17 1.63
N CYS A 311 6.27 -7.75 0.41
CA CYS A 311 7.50 -7.17 -0.11
C CYS A 311 8.70 -8.12 -0.25
N ARG A 312 8.64 -8.85 -1.36
CA ARG A 312 9.79 -8.87 -2.25
C ARG A 312 9.68 -7.68 -3.20
N PRO A 313 10.74 -6.87 -3.40
CA PRO A 313 10.77 -5.92 -4.49
C PRO A 313 10.45 -6.68 -5.77
N ALA A 314 9.38 -6.29 -6.47
CA ALA A 314 9.06 -6.89 -7.75
C ALA A 314 10.24 -6.73 -8.74
N GLY A 315 11.16 -5.79 -8.51
CA GLY A 315 12.32 -5.56 -9.37
C GLY A 315 13.45 -6.60 -9.32
N CYS A 316 13.61 -7.45 -8.31
CA CYS A 316 14.86 -8.22 -8.17
C CYS A 316 14.76 -9.68 -8.70
N ILE A 317 14.42 -9.86 -9.97
CA ILE A 317 14.62 -11.13 -10.69
C ILE A 317 15.40 -10.85 -11.98
N ALA A 318 16.26 -11.83 -12.33
CA ALA A 318 17.32 -11.92 -13.35
C ALA A 318 17.63 -10.75 -14.33
N PRO A 319 16.72 -10.08 -15.07
CA PRO A 319 17.15 -8.99 -15.95
C PRO A 319 17.30 -7.61 -15.27
N TRP A 320 16.88 -7.46 -14.01
CA TRP A 320 16.79 -6.14 -13.34
C TRP A 320 17.59 -6.06 -12.03
N LYS A 321 18.50 -7.01 -11.79
CA LYS A 321 19.30 -7.13 -10.56
C LYS A 321 20.16 -5.88 -10.28
N ASP A 322 20.69 -5.24 -11.32
CA ASP A 322 21.57 -4.07 -11.21
C ASP A 322 20.84 -2.80 -10.75
N ARG A 323 19.50 -2.80 -10.79
CA ARG A 323 18.65 -1.71 -10.28
C ARG A 323 18.28 -1.84 -8.80
N CYS A 324 18.62 -2.95 -8.16
CA CYS A 324 18.31 -3.21 -6.76
C CYS A 324 19.48 -2.92 -5.80
N THR A 325 20.69 -2.66 -6.28
CA THR A 325 21.91 -2.56 -5.47
C THR A 325 22.38 -1.14 -5.16
N SER A 326 21.62 -0.10 -5.52
CA SER A 326 21.95 1.30 -5.22
C SER A 326 20.81 1.97 -4.45
N GLY A 327 20.75 1.74 -3.15
CA GLY A 327 19.81 2.36 -2.22
C GLY A 327 20.13 2.02 -0.77
#